data_AF-A0A933SS54-F1
#
_entry.id   AF-A0A933SS54-F1
#
_cell.length_a   1.000
_cell.length_b   1.000
_cell.length_c   1.000
_cell.angle_alpha   90.00
_cell.angle_beta   90.00
_cell.angle_gamma   90.00
#
_symmetry.space_group_name_H-M   'P 1'
#
loop_
_entity.id
_entity.type
_entity.pdbx_description
1 polymer ?
#
loop_
_entity_poly.entity_id
_entity_poly.type
_entity_poly.pdbx_seq_one_letter_code
_entity_poly.pdbx_strand_id
1 'polypeptide(L)'
;MPADYRLAPPIAMKKISSSEIWGTIVSLAGLMVMAGWVWDVSVLKSILPHWVTMKFSTAFSFFLSGIILFLLARFMKGEALAQILLLIPSLVVLFLMGTLLLSSFSDIRTGVEDLFMREAEGAARSVAPGRPSVVTMVCFILMSVTGLAAMLGAPGLKKILTAAGGALVGFGGLALLGYLLQVPVFYSAVEGWSKPCLI
;
A
#
# COMPACT_ATOMS: atom_id res chain seq x y z
N MET A 1 14.79 -56.24 -23.00
CA MET A 1 14.05 -55.37 -22.06
C MET A 1 14.36 -53.93 -22.43
N PRO A 2 13.42 -53.13 -22.98
CA PRO A 2 13.70 -51.73 -23.25
C PRO A 2 13.48 -50.88 -21.99
N ALA A 3 14.41 -49.99 -21.71
CA ALA A 3 14.30 -49.00 -20.65
C ALA A 3 13.34 -47.88 -21.09
N ASP A 4 12.24 -47.72 -20.35
CA ASP A 4 11.21 -46.72 -20.57
C ASP A 4 11.72 -45.34 -20.11
N TYR A 5 12.37 -44.59 -21.00
CA TYR A 5 12.82 -43.22 -20.75
C TYR A 5 11.60 -42.28 -20.77
N ARG A 6 10.84 -42.27 -19.67
CA ARG A 6 9.80 -41.25 -19.47
C ARG A 6 10.48 -39.88 -19.36
N LEU A 7 10.47 -39.17 -20.49
CA LEU A 7 10.80 -37.76 -20.61
C LEU A 7 10.17 -37.01 -19.43
N ALA A 8 11.00 -36.37 -18.61
CA ALA A 8 10.52 -35.46 -17.58
C ALA A 8 9.56 -34.46 -18.25
N PRO A 9 8.38 -34.17 -17.65
CA PRO A 9 7.46 -33.23 -18.25
C PRO A 9 8.20 -31.89 -18.45
N PRO A 10 8.00 -31.21 -19.59
CA PRO A 10 8.60 -29.90 -19.81
C PRO A 10 8.24 -29.02 -18.62
N ILE A 11 9.24 -28.37 -18.02
CA ILE A 11 9.07 -27.40 -16.94
C ILE A 11 8.06 -26.37 -17.46
N ALA A 12 6.79 -26.54 -17.08
CA ALA A 12 5.72 -25.68 -17.56
C ALA A 12 6.01 -24.28 -17.03
N MET A 13 6.53 -23.41 -17.91
CA MET A 13 6.82 -22.04 -17.54
C MET A 13 5.53 -21.39 -17.08
N LYS A 14 5.41 -21.20 -15.76
CA LYS A 14 4.23 -20.63 -15.13
C LYS A 14 4.14 -19.17 -15.60
N LYS A 15 3.26 -18.91 -16.57
CA LYS A 15 3.12 -17.60 -17.22
C LYS A 15 2.91 -16.51 -16.15
N ILE A 16 3.77 -15.51 -16.12
CA ILE A 16 3.64 -14.37 -15.21
C ILE A 16 2.34 -13.62 -15.56
N SER A 17 1.51 -13.36 -14.56
CA SER A 17 0.27 -12.58 -14.66
C SER A 17 0.61 -11.10 -14.63
N SER A 18 -0.16 -10.26 -15.34
CA SER A 18 0.00 -8.79 -15.29
C SER A 18 -0.02 -8.26 -13.84
N SER A 19 -0.80 -8.87 -12.95
CA SER A 19 -0.87 -8.50 -11.53
C SER A 19 0.42 -8.77 -10.76
N GLU A 20 1.20 -9.80 -11.12
CA GLU A 20 2.50 -10.06 -10.47
C GLU A 20 3.50 -8.97 -10.84
N ILE A 21 3.52 -8.55 -12.11
CA ILE A 21 4.39 -7.47 -12.59
C ILE A 21 4.06 -6.16 -11.87
N TRP A 22 2.77 -5.81 -11.80
CA TRP A 22 2.33 -4.62 -11.08
C TRP A 22 2.66 -4.69 -9.58
N GLY A 23 2.48 -5.85 -8.95
CA GLY A 23 2.88 -6.06 -7.55
C GLY A 23 4.37 -5.82 -7.33
N THR A 24 5.22 -6.36 -8.19
CA THR A 24 6.68 -6.14 -8.13
C THR A 24 7.05 -4.67 -8.32
N ILE A 25 6.45 -4.00 -9.31
CA ILE A 25 6.70 -2.56 -9.56
C ILE A 25 6.32 -1.73 -8.33
N VAL A 26 5.15 -1.97 -7.76
CA VAL A 26 4.67 -1.25 -6.55
C VAL A 26 5.60 -1.51 -5.37
N SER A 27 6.06 -2.75 -5.18
CA SER A 27 7.02 -3.06 -4.11
C SER A 27 8.35 -2.35 -4.31
N LEU A 28 8.88 -2.32 -5.52
CA LEU A 28 10.14 -1.63 -5.83
C LEU A 28 10.01 -0.11 -5.66
N ALA A 29 8.88 0.47 -6.05
CA ALA A 29 8.61 1.89 -5.81
C ALA A 29 8.63 2.22 -4.31
N GLY A 30 7.99 1.39 -3.47
CA GLY A 30 8.04 1.54 -2.01
C GLY A 30 9.47 1.46 -1.45
N LEU A 31 10.27 0.49 -1.91
CA LEU A 31 11.68 0.36 -1.55
C LEU A 31 12.51 1.58 -1.93
N MET A 32 12.30 2.11 -3.13
CA MET A 32 13.00 3.30 -3.62
C MET A 32 12.71 4.52 -2.72
N VAL A 33 11.45 4.73 -2.34
CA VAL A 33 11.07 5.83 -1.44
C VAL A 33 11.65 5.63 -0.03
N MET A 34 11.62 4.41 0.51
CA MET A 34 12.26 4.10 1.80
C MET A 34 13.77 4.39 1.76
N ALA A 35 14.44 4.05 0.67
CA ALA A 35 15.86 4.37 0.47
C ALA A 35 16.11 5.89 0.38
N GLY A 36 15.19 6.63 -0.25
CA GLY A 36 15.19 8.10 -0.25
C GLY A 36 15.09 8.70 1.15
N TRP A 37 14.39 8.04 2.07
CA TRP A 37 14.36 8.40 3.47
C TRP A 37 15.67 8.14 4.21
N VAL A 38 16.30 6.98 4.00
CA VAL A 38 17.58 6.62 4.64
C VAL A 38 18.73 7.53 4.20
N TRP A 39 18.79 7.89 2.92
CA TRP A 39 19.84 8.76 2.37
C TRP A 39 19.48 10.25 2.35
N ASP A 40 18.36 10.63 2.96
CA ASP A 40 17.84 11.99 3.00
C ASP A 40 17.74 12.69 1.62
N VAL A 41 17.49 11.92 0.56
CA VAL A 41 17.39 12.46 -0.80
C VAL A 41 15.97 12.98 -1.04
N SER A 42 15.81 14.30 -1.00
CA SER A 42 14.51 14.98 -1.10
C SER A 42 13.74 14.64 -2.40
N VAL A 43 14.47 14.41 -3.50
CA VAL A 43 13.91 14.05 -4.81
C VAL A 43 13.26 12.66 -4.83
N LEU A 44 13.72 11.75 -3.98
CA LEU A 44 13.11 10.41 -3.86
C LEU A 44 11.91 10.40 -2.90
N LYS A 45 11.80 11.41 -2.03
CA LYS A 45 10.67 11.60 -1.11
C LYS A 45 9.49 12.31 -1.77
N SER A 46 9.74 13.10 -2.80
CA SER A 46 8.71 13.81 -3.56
C SER A 46 9.12 13.92 -5.03
N ILE A 47 8.22 13.49 -5.93
CA ILE A 47 8.45 13.49 -7.38
C ILE A 47 8.76 14.92 -7.88
N LEU A 48 8.23 15.95 -7.21
CA LEU A 48 8.56 17.35 -7.43
C LEU A 48 8.71 18.08 -6.08
N PRO A 49 9.59 19.09 -5.99
CA PRO A 49 9.81 19.86 -4.75
C PRO A 49 8.60 20.64 -4.22
N HIS A 50 7.48 20.69 -4.96
CA HIS A 50 6.22 21.32 -4.55
C HIS A 50 5.10 20.32 -4.23
N TRP A 51 5.37 19.01 -4.33
CA TRP A 51 4.41 17.96 -4.05
C TRP A 51 4.55 17.45 -2.61
N VAL A 52 3.46 16.91 -2.08
CA VAL A 52 3.42 16.32 -0.74
C VAL A 52 4.47 15.21 -0.65
N THR A 53 5.43 15.37 0.26
CA THR A 53 6.43 14.34 0.54
C THR A 53 5.76 13.10 1.07
N MET A 54 6.10 11.96 0.47
CA MET A 54 5.55 10.67 0.86
C MET A 54 6.20 10.19 2.16
N LYS A 55 5.37 9.85 3.17
CA LYS A 55 5.84 9.43 4.49
C LYS A 55 6.53 8.07 4.44
N PHE A 56 7.42 7.79 5.40
CA PHE A 56 8.05 6.47 5.49
C PHE A 56 7.01 5.35 5.71
N SER A 57 6.02 5.60 6.57
CA SER A 57 4.94 4.65 6.88
C SER A 57 4.10 4.27 5.65
N THR A 58 3.87 5.23 4.74
CA THR A 58 3.19 4.97 3.47
C THR A 58 4.09 4.20 2.51
N ALA A 59 5.38 4.53 2.42
CA ALA A 59 6.35 3.78 1.60
C ALA A 59 6.46 2.32 2.00
N PHE A 60 6.55 2.06 3.31
CA PHE A 60 6.55 0.71 3.86
C PHE A 60 5.24 -0.04 3.54
N SER A 61 4.10 0.66 3.63
CA SER A 61 2.80 0.07 3.29
C SER A 61 2.63 -0.21 1.80
N PHE A 62 3.19 0.62 0.92
CA PHE A 62 3.25 0.31 -0.52
C PHE A 62 4.11 -0.93 -0.79
N PHE A 63 5.28 -1.03 -0.14
CA PHE A 63 6.13 -2.21 -0.27
C PHE A 63 5.38 -3.50 0.08
N LEU A 64 4.73 -3.52 1.25
CA LEU A 64 3.93 -4.64 1.73
C LEU A 64 2.69 -4.90 0.85
N SER A 65 2.02 -3.85 0.38
CA SER A 65 0.85 -3.99 -0.51
C SER A 65 1.21 -4.59 -1.86
N GLY A 66 2.40 -4.27 -2.41
CA GLY A 66 2.92 -4.94 -3.60
C GLY A 66 3.21 -6.43 -3.37
N ILE A 67 3.71 -6.80 -2.18
CA ILE A 67 3.86 -8.20 -1.77
C ILE A 67 2.49 -8.88 -1.67
N ILE A 68 1.50 -8.24 -1.04
CA ILE A 68 0.13 -8.74 -0.96
C ILE A 68 -0.41 -9.01 -2.37
N LEU A 69 -0.29 -8.05 -3.29
CA LEU A 69 -0.77 -8.20 -4.66
C LEU A 69 -0.08 -9.37 -5.40
N PHE A 70 1.24 -9.49 -5.24
CA PHE A 70 2.02 -10.57 -5.83
C PHE A 70 1.60 -11.95 -5.29
N LEU A 71 1.47 -12.09 -3.97
CA LEU A 71 1.04 -13.33 -3.33
C LEU A 71 -0.40 -13.68 -3.69
N LEU A 72 -1.28 -12.68 -3.78
CA LEU A 72 -2.67 -12.86 -4.18
C LEU A 72 -2.78 -13.37 -5.61
N ALA A 73 -1.94 -12.86 -6.52
CA ALA A 73 -1.86 -13.37 -7.89
C ALA A 73 -1.40 -14.84 -7.94
N ARG A 74 -0.47 -15.24 -7.08
CA ARG A 74 0.00 -16.63 -6.97
C ARG A 74 -1.01 -17.56 -6.33
N PHE A 75 -1.71 -17.09 -5.30
CA PHE A 75 -2.83 -17.80 -4.69
C PHE A 75 -3.92 -18.10 -5.71
N MET A 76 -4.29 -17.12 -6.55
CA MET A 76 -5.28 -17.31 -7.62
C MET A 76 -4.84 -18.32 -8.69
N LYS A 77 -3.54 -18.65 -8.77
CA LYS A 77 -2.98 -19.72 -9.62
C LYS A 77 -2.88 -21.07 -8.90
N GLY A 78 -3.46 -21.20 -7.70
CA GLY A 78 -3.50 -22.43 -6.92
C GLY A 78 -2.29 -22.66 -6.00
N GLU A 79 -1.44 -21.65 -5.74
CA GLU A 79 -0.34 -21.80 -4.78
C GLU A 79 -0.83 -21.65 -3.33
N ALA A 80 -0.95 -22.77 -2.62
CA ALA A 80 -1.37 -22.78 -1.21
C ALA A 80 -0.39 -22.04 -0.28
N LEU A 81 0.92 -22.08 -0.56
CA LEU A 81 1.91 -21.36 0.23
C LEU A 81 1.68 -19.84 0.19
N ALA A 82 1.22 -19.32 -0.95
CA ALA A 82 0.93 -17.89 -1.09
C ALA A 82 -0.24 -17.46 -0.19
N GLN A 83 -1.22 -18.34 0.05
CA GLN A 83 -2.34 -18.09 0.97
C GLN A 83 -1.87 -17.86 2.40
N ILE A 84 -0.91 -18.67 2.86
CA ILE A 84 -0.36 -18.58 4.22
C ILE A 84 0.52 -17.33 4.35
N LEU A 85 1.34 -17.06 3.33
CA LEU A 85 2.24 -15.90 3.31
C LEU A 85 1.51 -14.56 3.26
N LEU A 86 0.24 -14.51 2.86
CA LEU A 86 -0.57 -13.29 2.86
C LEU A 86 -0.86 -12.76 4.27
N LEU A 87 -0.83 -13.61 5.29
CA LEU A 87 -1.24 -13.25 6.65
C LEU A 87 -0.37 -12.14 7.24
N ILE A 88 0.95 -12.34 7.24
CA ILE A 88 1.91 -11.42 7.86
C ILE A 88 1.84 -10.02 7.24
N PRO A 89 2.00 -9.82 5.92
CA PRO A 89 1.99 -8.47 5.36
C PRO A 89 0.63 -7.80 5.51
N SER A 90 -0.47 -8.55 5.41
CA SER A 90 -1.81 -7.99 5.58
C SER A 90 -2.06 -7.52 7.01
N LEU A 91 -1.65 -8.30 8.02
CA LEU A 91 -1.78 -7.90 9.43
C LEU A 91 -0.93 -6.68 9.76
N VAL A 92 0.32 -6.64 9.27
CA VAL A 92 1.22 -5.51 9.51
C VAL A 92 0.63 -4.22 8.93
N VAL A 93 0.20 -4.22 7.68
CA VAL A 93 -0.39 -3.04 7.05
C VAL A 93 -1.72 -2.68 7.72
N LEU A 94 -2.57 -3.65 8.05
CA LEU A 94 -3.84 -3.39 8.72
C LEU A 94 -3.64 -2.74 10.09
N PHE A 95 -2.71 -3.24 10.90
CA PHE A 95 -2.44 -2.69 12.22
C PHE A 95 -1.82 -1.29 12.12
N LEU A 96 -0.82 -1.12 11.25
CA LEU A 96 -0.14 0.15 11.07
C LEU A 96 -1.06 1.25 10.52
N MET A 97 -1.85 0.95 9.49
CA MET A 97 -2.77 1.94 8.91
C MET A 97 -4.04 2.11 9.75
N GLY A 98 -4.50 1.06 10.43
CA GLY A 98 -5.61 1.13 11.36
C GLY A 98 -5.31 2.02 12.57
N THR A 99 -4.14 1.87 13.18
CA THR A 99 -3.71 2.71 14.30
C THR A 99 -3.56 4.18 13.89
N LEU A 100 -2.95 4.46 12.73
CA LEU A 100 -2.85 5.81 12.18
C LEU A 100 -4.22 6.42 11.85
N LEU A 101 -5.16 5.61 11.35
CA LEU A 101 -6.52 6.06 11.09
C LEU A 101 -7.25 6.41 12.39
N LEU A 102 -7.15 5.57 13.42
CA LEU A 102 -7.70 5.86 14.75
C LEU A 102 -7.10 7.12 15.35
N SER A 103 -5.77 7.29 15.28
CA SER A 103 -5.10 8.51 15.73
C SER A 103 -5.64 9.77 15.04
N SER A 104 -5.96 9.65 13.76
CA SER A 104 -6.49 10.77 12.98
C SER A 104 -7.89 11.22 13.43
N PHE A 105 -8.68 10.33 14.04
CA PHE A 105 -10.00 10.66 14.59
C PHE A 105 -9.97 11.02 16.08
N SER A 106 -9.09 10.39 16.85
CA SER A 106 -9.02 10.58 18.30
C SER A 106 -8.11 11.74 18.72
N ASP A 107 -7.37 12.33 17.78
CA ASP A 107 -6.32 13.34 17.98
C ASP A 107 -5.18 12.94 18.94
N ILE A 108 -5.23 11.73 19.49
CA ILE A 108 -4.19 11.15 20.34
C ILE A 108 -3.02 10.71 19.46
N ARG A 109 -1.82 11.24 19.73
CA ARG A 109 -0.56 10.73 19.14
C ARG A 109 -0.25 9.37 19.74
N THR A 110 -0.30 8.34 18.90
CA THR A 110 -0.09 6.94 19.29
C THR A 110 1.39 6.55 19.37
N GLY A 111 2.28 7.40 18.85
CA GLY A 111 3.71 7.11 18.67
C GLY A 111 4.01 6.36 17.37
N VAL A 112 2.99 5.79 16.70
CA VAL A 112 3.14 5.11 15.41
C VAL A 112 3.47 6.10 14.29
N GLU A 113 3.07 7.37 14.45
CA GLU A 113 3.33 8.47 13.54
C GLU A 113 4.83 8.74 13.39
N ASP A 114 5.62 8.46 14.44
CA ASP A 114 7.05 8.73 14.53
C ASP A 114 7.90 7.43 14.60
N LEU A 115 7.29 6.25 14.47
CA LEU A 115 7.92 4.94 14.74
C LEU A 115 9.13 4.64 13.83
N PHE A 116 9.11 5.11 12.58
CA PHE A 116 10.16 4.81 11.61
C PHE A 116 11.16 5.96 11.47
N MET A 117 10.67 7.16 11.18
CA MET A 117 11.47 8.36 11.01
C MET A 117 10.58 9.57 11.32
N ARG A 118 11.10 10.49 12.12
CA ARG A 118 10.42 11.72 12.49
C ARG A 118 10.47 12.67 11.29
N GLU A 119 9.31 13.15 10.84
CA GLU A 119 9.24 14.19 9.82
C GLU A 119 9.85 15.48 10.38
N ALA A 120 10.74 16.12 9.60
CA ALA A 120 11.26 17.44 9.94
C ALA A 120 10.10 18.46 9.97
N GLU A 121 10.08 19.31 11.00
CA GLU A 121 9.10 20.38 11.12
C GLU A 121 9.20 21.31 9.91
N GLY A 122 8.09 21.51 9.19
CA GLY A 122 8.05 22.35 7.98
C GLY A 122 8.13 21.61 6.63
N ALA A 123 8.07 20.28 6.60
CA ALA A 123 7.94 19.52 5.35
C ALA A 123 6.68 19.95 4.55
N ALA A 124 6.87 20.22 3.25
CA ALA A 124 5.93 20.90 2.37
C ALA A 124 4.47 20.39 2.50
N ARG A 125 3.55 21.30 2.89
CA ARG A 125 2.09 21.10 2.97
C ARG A 125 1.60 19.96 3.89
N SER A 126 2.40 19.50 4.86
CA SER A 126 1.94 18.54 5.87
C SER A 126 1.09 19.25 6.95
N VAL A 127 -0.22 19.01 6.96
CA VAL A 127 -1.15 19.60 7.95
C VAL A 127 -1.01 18.92 9.33
N ALA A 128 -0.56 17.66 9.34
CA ALA A 128 -0.26 16.90 10.55
C ALA A 128 1.00 16.03 10.33
N PRO A 129 2.12 16.31 11.01
CA PRO A 129 3.35 15.52 10.91
C PRO A 129 3.10 14.04 11.22
N GLY A 130 3.71 13.13 10.45
CA GLY A 130 3.60 11.68 10.62
C GLY A 130 2.28 11.00 10.20
N ARG A 131 1.18 11.75 10.00
CA ARG A 131 -0.13 11.19 9.58
C ARG A 131 -0.36 11.19 8.05
N PRO A 132 -0.59 10.03 7.39
CA PRO A 132 -1.03 9.98 5.97
C PRO A 132 -2.46 10.52 5.78
N SER A 133 -2.89 10.73 4.54
CA SER A 133 -4.28 11.16 4.28
C SER A 133 -5.28 10.05 4.62
N VAL A 134 -6.47 10.40 5.08
CA VAL A 134 -7.53 9.43 5.44
C VAL A 134 -7.84 8.47 4.29
N VAL A 135 -7.90 8.99 3.06
CA VAL A 135 -8.14 8.18 1.85
C VAL A 135 -7.02 7.16 1.64
N THR A 136 -5.76 7.55 1.81
CA THR A 136 -4.63 6.61 1.67
C THR A 136 -4.68 5.49 2.72
N MET A 137 -4.98 5.83 3.98
CA MET A 137 -5.12 4.84 5.06
C MET A 137 -6.24 3.85 4.76
N VAL A 138 -7.41 4.34 4.32
CA VAL A 138 -8.55 3.49 3.94
C VAL A 138 -8.20 2.57 2.76
N CYS A 139 -7.49 3.07 1.75
CA CYS A 139 -7.05 2.26 0.61
C CYS A 139 -6.14 1.11 1.03
N PHE A 140 -5.16 1.37 1.91
CA PHE A 140 -4.27 0.33 2.44
C PHE A 140 -5.01 -0.68 3.32
N ILE A 141 -5.92 -0.21 4.18
CA ILE A 141 -6.77 -1.11 4.98
C ILE A 141 -7.60 -2.01 4.07
N LEU A 142 -8.21 -1.46 3.03
CA LEU A 142 -8.99 -2.24 2.06
C LEU A 142 -8.13 -3.32 1.39
N MET A 143 -6.91 -2.97 0.98
CA MET A 143 -5.95 -3.92 0.40
C MET A 143 -5.61 -5.05 1.39
N SER A 144 -5.31 -4.72 2.64
CA SER A 144 -5.02 -5.70 3.69
C SER A 144 -6.20 -6.62 3.99
N VAL A 145 -7.41 -6.07 4.06
CA VAL A 145 -8.63 -6.87 4.27
C VAL A 145 -8.85 -7.84 3.12
N THR A 146 -8.55 -7.45 1.87
CA THR A 146 -8.64 -8.38 0.74
C THR A 146 -7.61 -9.52 0.82
N GLY A 147 -6.39 -9.21 1.28
CA GLY A 147 -5.36 -10.22 1.54
C GLY A 147 -5.76 -11.21 2.64
N LEU A 148 -6.35 -10.72 3.74
CA LEU A 148 -6.88 -11.56 4.81
C LEU A 148 -8.09 -12.39 4.35
N ALA A 149 -9.01 -11.81 3.57
CA ALA A 149 -10.14 -12.54 3.02
C ALA A 149 -9.69 -13.67 2.09
N ALA A 150 -8.62 -13.46 1.32
CA ALA A 150 -8.00 -14.50 0.51
C ALA A 150 -7.37 -15.60 1.38
N MET A 151 -6.67 -15.21 2.44
CA MET A 151 -6.09 -16.16 3.40
C MET A 151 -7.16 -17.02 4.08
N LEU A 152 -8.29 -16.44 4.46
CA LEU A 152 -9.42 -17.14 5.09
C LEU A 152 -10.27 -17.96 4.10
N GLY A 153 -9.97 -17.91 2.80
CA GLY A 153 -10.74 -18.64 1.78
C GLY A 153 -12.18 -18.14 1.66
N ALA A 154 -12.41 -16.84 1.85
CA ALA A 154 -13.76 -16.27 1.88
C ALA A 154 -14.56 -16.59 0.60
N PRO A 155 -15.85 -16.99 0.73
CA PRO A 155 -16.69 -17.24 -0.44
C PRO A 155 -16.88 -15.94 -1.23
N GLY A 156 -16.79 -16.03 -2.56
CA GLY A 156 -16.94 -14.86 -3.42
C GLY A 156 -15.71 -13.95 -3.48
N LEU A 157 -14.51 -14.43 -3.12
CA LEU A 157 -13.27 -13.65 -3.16
C LEU A 157 -13.04 -12.87 -4.46
N LYS A 158 -13.37 -13.45 -5.63
CA LYS A 158 -13.28 -12.75 -6.91
C LYS A 158 -14.10 -11.45 -6.94
N LYS A 159 -15.31 -11.45 -6.37
CA LYS A 159 -16.15 -10.24 -6.28
C LYS A 159 -15.53 -9.21 -5.33
N ILE A 160 -15.01 -9.67 -4.20
CA ILE A 160 -14.31 -8.79 -3.22
C ILE A 160 -13.10 -8.12 -3.88
N LEU A 161 -12.28 -8.90 -4.60
CA LEU A 161 -11.11 -8.41 -5.33
C LEU A 161 -11.50 -7.36 -6.39
N THR A 162 -12.52 -7.65 -7.20
CA THR A 162 -13.00 -6.70 -8.22
C THR A 162 -13.56 -5.42 -7.58
N ALA A 163 -14.34 -5.53 -6.50
CA ALA A 163 -14.90 -4.38 -5.80
C ALA A 163 -13.80 -3.53 -5.16
N ALA A 164 -12.84 -4.15 -4.48
CA ALA A 164 -11.71 -3.45 -3.86
C ALA A 164 -10.82 -2.78 -4.91
N GLY A 165 -10.51 -3.48 -6.00
CA GLY A 165 -9.76 -2.90 -7.13
C GLY A 165 -10.49 -1.72 -7.78
N GLY A 166 -11.81 -1.84 -7.98
CA GLY A 166 -12.64 -0.73 -8.47
C GLY A 166 -12.63 0.48 -7.54
N ALA A 167 -12.73 0.26 -6.23
CA ALA A 167 -12.64 1.33 -5.24
C ALA A 167 -11.27 2.01 -5.25
N LEU A 168 -10.17 1.24 -5.29
CA LEU A 168 -8.80 1.76 -5.37
C LEU A 168 -8.59 2.61 -6.63
N VAL A 169 -9.07 2.15 -7.78
CA VAL A 169 -9.02 2.90 -9.04
C VAL A 169 -9.86 4.17 -8.96
N GLY A 170 -11.03 4.10 -8.34
CA GLY A 170 -11.90 5.26 -8.11
C GLY A 170 -11.22 6.33 -7.25
N PHE A 171 -10.67 5.93 -6.10
CA PHE A 171 -9.95 6.86 -5.20
C PHE A 171 -8.70 7.44 -5.86
N GLY A 172 -7.92 6.62 -6.58
CA GLY A 172 -6.75 7.08 -7.32
C GLY A 172 -7.11 8.06 -8.44
N GLY A 173 -8.16 7.75 -9.21
CA GLY A 173 -8.67 8.64 -10.26
C GLY A 173 -9.16 9.98 -9.72
N LEU A 174 -9.90 9.96 -8.60
CA LEU A 174 -10.34 11.19 -7.92
C LEU A 174 -9.15 12.03 -7.43
N ALA A 175 -8.11 11.39 -6.86
CA ALA A 175 -6.91 12.09 -6.42
C ALA A 175 -6.14 12.74 -7.59
N LEU A 176 -6.01 12.04 -8.72
CA LEU A 176 -5.38 12.58 -9.93
C LEU A 176 -6.17 13.75 -10.51
N LEU A 177 -7.50 13.64 -10.57
CA LEU A 177 -8.37 14.74 -11.00
C LEU A 177 -8.26 15.95 -10.06
N GLY A 178 -8.20 15.70 -8.75
CA GLY A 178 -7.95 16.75 -7.76
C GLY A 178 -6.64 17.49 -7.99
N TYR A 179 -5.58 16.73 -8.34
CA TYR A 179 -4.29 17.30 -8.67
C TYR A 179 -4.33 18.14 -9.96
N LEU A 180 -4.96 17.63 -11.02
CA LEU A 180 -5.10 18.32 -12.31
C LEU A 180 -5.93 19.61 -12.22
N LEU A 181 -6.98 19.60 -11.40
CA LEU A 181 -7.86 20.76 -11.20
C LEU A 181 -7.31 21.77 -10.19
N GLN A 182 -6.15 21.49 -9.56
CA GLN A 182 -5.55 22.25 -8.46
C GLN A 182 -6.49 22.54 -7.27
N VAL A 183 -7.62 21.84 -7.16
CA VAL A 183 -8.59 22.02 -6.06
C VAL A 183 -8.06 21.34 -4.78
N PRO A 184 -7.61 22.11 -3.77
CA PRO A 184 -6.93 21.57 -2.59
C PRO A 184 -7.75 20.54 -1.81
N VAL A 185 -9.08 20.66 -1.85
CA VAL A 185 -10.03 19.81 -1.12
C VAL A 185 -9.92 18.31 -1.49
N PHE A 186 -9.44 17.98 -2.69
CA PHE A 186 -9.37 16.59 -3.17
C PHE A 186 -7.99 15.92 -2.98
N TYR A 187 -6.92 16.68 -2.73
CA TYR A 187 -5.56 16.14 -2.53
C TYR A 187 -4.92 16.56 -1.20
N SER A 188 -5.47 17.55 -0.53
CA SER A 188 -5.03 18.04 0.78
C SER A 188 -5.99 17.50 1.84
N ALA A 189 -5.45 17.18 3.02
CA ALA A 189 -6.26 16.90 4.18
C ALA A 189 -7.34 17.99 4.30
N VAL A 190 -8.62 17.58 4.34
CA VAL A 190 -9.76 18.51 4.42
C VAL A 190 -9.48 19.47 5.58
N GLU A 191 -9.44 20.78 5.26
CA GLU A 191 -9.04 21.90 6.12
C GLU A 191 -10.01 22.16 7.31
N GLY A 192 -10.75 21.14 7.73
CA GLY A 192 -11.61 21.12 8.92
C GLY A 192 -11.62 19.79 9.69
N TRP A 193 -10.95 18.74 9.18
CA TRP A 193 -10.87 17.42 9.84
C TRP A 193 -9.46 17.09 10.35
N SER A 194 -8.42 17.59 9.67
CA SER A 194 -7.06 17.59 10.23
C SER A 194 -6.82 18.93 10.87
N LYS A 195 -7.24 19.08 12.14
CA LYS A 195 -6.84 20.24 12.93
C LYS A 195 -5.31 20.22 13.04
N PRO A 196 -4.61 21.33 12.76
CA PRO A 196 -3.26 21.47 13.26
C PRO A 196 -3.33 21.36 14.78
N CYS A 197 -2.60 20.42 15.36
CA CYS A 197 -2.45 20.34 16.80
C CYS A 197 -1.75 21.63 17.21
N LEU A 198 -2.50 22.58 17.78
CA LEU A 198 -1.92 23.71 18.47
C LEU A 198 -1.17 23.14 19.68
N ILE A 199 0.15 23.14 19.60
CA ILE A 199 1.02 23.14 20.77
C ILE A 199 1.24 24.60 21.15
#